data_AF-A0A137Q0U6-F1
#
_entry.id   AF-A0A137Q0U6-F1
#
_cell.length_a   1.000
_cell.length_b   1.000
_cell.length_c   1.000
_cell.angle_alpha   90.00
_cell.angle_beta   90.00
_cell.angle_gamma   90.00
#
_symmetry.space_group_name_H-M   'P 1'
#
loop_
_entity.id
_entity.type
_entity.pdbx_description
1 polymer ?
#
loop_
_entity_poly.entity_id
_entity_poly.type
_entity_poly.pdbx_seq_one_letter_code
_entity_poly.pdbx_strand_id
1 'polypeptide(L)'
;MATDVDLTIDVAQKAFKTSWGPKASSAERGRIMSRFADLLKKHQDELCALEALNVASENKMAHTRHEPYGVVVSRMMLRVTNCVLGCHRNIVCLSYIHFLLCAECSHNPNMGQSCITASCIFVQESIYSIFLKKFTILAQTGSSFNPSTQHGPQILQLQFDHFMGFIKSNKEEGAKVHFGGERHRQEGFFIKLTMFTDMTPSVSIMQNEIFGPVCSIIKFKTEEKVLEIVNDITYGLGANVFMENTSRAIRVTHTLEADTIWVNCAQATEMNVPFGGYKQSGMERELGQYALDIYTQVKIIQMNIGQKL
;
A
#
# COMPACT_ATOMS: atom_id res chain seq x y z
N MET A 1 -10.55 -18.24 -23.14
CA MET A 1 -9.85 -18.04 -21.84
C MET A 1 -8.71 -19.02 -21.65
N ALA A 2 -8.91 -20.32 -21.46
CA ALA A 2 -7.78 -21.27 -21.31
C ALA A 2 -6.87 -21.30 -22.55
N THR A 3 -7.47 -21.33 -23.74
CA THR A 3 -6.77 -21.34 -25.04
C THR A 3 -5.92 -20.09 -25.29
N ASP A 4 -6.36 -18.91 -24.83
CA ASP A 4 -5.65 -17.65 -25.05
C ASP A 4 -4.44 -17.52 -24.12
N VAL A 5 -4.56 -18.06 -22.90
CA VAL A 5 -3.46 -18.14 -21.93
C VAL A 5 -2.38 -19.09 -22.45
N ASP A 6 -2.76 -20.27 -22.94
CA ASP A 6 -1.82 -21.25 -23.49
C ASP A 6 -1.07 -20.66 -24.69
N LEU A 7 -1.78 -20.01 -25.61
CA LEU A 7 -1.16 -19.31 -26.74
C LEU A 7 -0.18 -18.22 -26.29
N THR A 8 -0.53 -17.46 -25.24
CA THR A 8 0.34 -16.42 -24.68
C THR A 8 1.62 -17.03 -24.11
N ILE A 9 1.51 -18.17 -23.42
CA ILE A 9 2.66 -18.91 -22.87
C ILE A 9 3.58 -19.36 -24.02
N ASP A 10 3.02 -19.93 -25.08
CA ASP A 10 3.81 -20.40 -26.24
C ASP A 10 4.56 -19.25 -26.92
N VAL A 11 3.90 -18.12 -27.13
CA VAL A 11 4.52 -16.92 -27.71
C VAL A 11 5.63 -16.39 -26.81
N ALA A 12 5.40 -16.31 -25.50
CA ALA A 12 6.41 -15.85 -24.54
C ALA A 12 7.64 -16.78 -24.49
N GLN A 13 7.43 -18.10 -24.48
CA GLN A 13 8.51 -19.08 -24.52
C GLN A 13 9.31 -18.99 -25.82
N LYS A 14 8.63 -18.80 -26.96
CA LYS A 14 9.29 -18.60 -28.26
C LYS A 14 10.15 -17.33 -28.21
N ALA A 15 9.60 -16.20 -27.79
CA ALA A 15 10.33 -14.93 -27.68
C ALA A 15 11.54 -15.04 -26.74
N PHE A 16 11.41 -15.73 -25.60
CA PHE A 16 12.53 -15.98 -24.70
C PHE A 16 13.68 -16.72 -25.40
N LYS A 17 13.38 -17.75 -26.19
CA LYS A 17 14.40 -18.55 -26.90
C LYS A 17 14.99 -17.83 -28.12
N THR A 18 14.22 -16.96 -28.79
CA THR A 18 14.60 -16.43 -30.11
C THR A 18 15.05 -14.98 -30.12
N SER A 19 14.43 -14.09 -29.33
CA SER A 19 14.65 -12.64 -29.44
C SER A 19 15.05 -11.97 -28.14
N TRP A 20 14.50 -12.35 -26.99
CA TRP A 20 14.66 -11.57 -25.74
C TRP A 20 15.56 -12.19 -24.68
N GLY A 21 15.59 -13.53 -24.55
CA GLY A 21 16.29 -14.22 -23.46
C GLY A 21 17.82 -14.16 -23.60
N PRO A 22 18.52 -15.28 -23.87
CA PRO A 22 19.99 -15.28 -23.93
C PRO A 22 20.57 -14.51 -25.12
N LYS A 23 19.75 -14.17 -26.12
CA LYS A 23 20.19 -13.51 -27.37
C LYS A 23 20.18 -11.99 -27.30
N ALA A 24 19.43 -11.37 -26.39
CA ALA A 24 19.49 -9.93 -26.19
C ALA A 24 20.58 -9.59 -25.17
N SER A 25 21.41 -8.59 -25.45
CA SER A 25 22.39 -8.10 -24.48
C SER A 25 21.70 -7.29 -23.37
N SER A 26 22.32 -7.19 -22.19
CA SER A 26 21.81 -6.32 -21.10
C SER A 26 21.71 -4.86 -21.54
N ALA A 27 22.67 -4.37 -22.31
CA ALA A 27 22.67 -3.00 -22.84
C ALA A 27 21.51 -2.75 -23.81
N GLU A 28 21.21 -3.70 -24.69
CA GLU A 28 20.08 -3.60 -25.61
C GLU A 28 18.74 -3.60 -24.87
N ARG A 29 18.55 -4.51 -23.91
CA ARG A 29 17.35 -4.52 -23.06
C ARG A 29 17.17 -3.19 -22.33
N GLY A 30 18.25 -2.66 -21.76
CA GLY A 30 18.25 -1.35 -21.09
C GLY A 30 17.79 -0.23 -22.03
N ARG A 31 18.33 -0.15 -23.25
CA ARG A 31 17.91 0.87 -24.24
C ARG A 31 16.42 0.76 -24.60
N ILE A 32 15.92 -0.45 -24.79
CA ILE A 32 14.50 -0.68 -25.11
C ILE A 32 13.60 -0.26 -23.94
N MET A 33 13.97 -0.61 -22.71
CA MET A 33 13.24 -0.19 -21.50
C MET A 33 13.26 1.33 -21.31
N SER A 34 14.40 2.00 -21.53
CA SER A 34 14.49 3.46 -21.48
C SER A 34 13.59 4.12 -22.52
N ARG A 35 13.59 3.62 -23.76
CA ARG A 35 12.69 4.12 -24.81
C ARG A 35 11.22 3.94 -24.43
N PHE A 36 10.88 2.83 -23.77
CA PHE A 36 9.51 2.62 -23.27
C PHE A 36 9.14 3.65 -22.19
N ALA A 37 10.04 3.94 -21.25
CA ALA A 37 9.84 5.00 -20.26
C ALA A 37 9.65 6.38 -20.91
N ASP A 38 10.43 6.71 -21.95
CA ASP A 38 10.27 7.96 -22.70
C ASP A 38 8.89 8.05 -23.37
N LEU A 39 8.37 6.93 -23.89
CA LEU A 39 7.02 6.87 -24.48
C LEU A 39 5.93 7.04 -23.42
N LEU A 40 6.07 6.40 -22.25
CA LEU A 40 5.15 6.60 -21.13
C LEU A 40 5.08 8.07 -20.72
N LYS A 41 6.25 8.73 -20.60
CA LYS A 41 6.33 10.15 -20.29
C LYS A 41 5.71 11.03 -21.37
N LYS A 42 5.96 10.71 -22.64
CA LYS A 42 5.39 11.45 -23.78
C LYS A 42 3.85 11.40 -23.79
N HIS A 43 3.28 10.27 -23.42
CA HIS A 43 1.83 10.03 -23.43
C HIS A 43 1.20 10.11 -22.03
N GLN A 44 1.89 10.73 -21.07
CA GLN A 44 1.48 10.71 -19.67
C GLN A 44 0.05 11.24 -19.49
N ASP A 45 -0.31 12.37 -20.10
CA ASP A 45 -1.62 12.98 -19.90
C ASP A 45 -2.78 12.08 -20.38
N GLU A 46 -2.59 11.39 -21.51
CA GLU A 46 -3.56 10.46 -22.05
C GLU A 46 -3.68 9.20 -21.18
N LEU A 47 -2.55 8.65 -20.74
CA LEU A 47 -2.51 7.49 -19.84
C LEU A 47 -3.14 7.82 -18.49
N CYS A 48 -2.88 9.00 -17.92
CA CYS A 48 -3.49 9.46 -16.67
C CYS A 48 -5.00 9.62 -16.82
N ALA A 49 -5.49 10.14 -17.95
CA ALA A 49 -6.92 10.26 -18.21
C ALA A 49 -7.61 8.91 -18.37
N LEU A 50 -6.98 7.97 -19.09
CA LEU A 50 -7.47 6.59 -19.23
C LEU A 50 -7.52 5.88 -17.88
N GLU A 51 -6.47 6.06 -17.06
CA GLU A 51 -6.39 5.49 -15.73
C GLU A 51 -7.50 6.05 -14.82
N ALA A 52 -7.65 7.37 -14.77
CA ALA A 52 -8.71 8.01 -14.00
C ALA A 52 -10.11 7.56 -14.44
N LEU A 53 -10.34 7.36 -15.74
CA LEU A 53 -11.59 6.82 -16.26
C LEU A 53 -11.81 5.36 -15.84
N ASN A 54 -10.76 4.53 -15.88
CA ASN A 54 -10.83 3.11 -15.60
C ASN A 54 -10.99 2.82 -14.11
N VAL A 55 -10.22 3.48 -13.25
CA VAL A 55 -10.22 3.23 -11.79
C VAL A 55 -11.01 4.24 -10.98
N ALA A 56 -11.66 5.21 -11.65
CA ALA A 56 -12.39 6.30 -11.03
C ALA A 56 -11.56 7.11 -10.02
N SER A 57 -10.25 7.23 -10.27
CA SER A 57 -9.33 8.03 -9.47
C SER A 57 -9.35 9.50 -9.90
N GLU A 58 -8.98 10.41 -8.99
CA GLU A 58 -8.91 11.83 -9.32
C GLU A 58 -7.78 12.09 -10.33
N ASN A 59 -8.07 12.76 -11.46
CA ASN A 59 -7.07 13.10 -12.50
C ASN A 59 -5.77 13.69 -11.92
N LYS A 60 -5.87 14.57 -10.91
CA LYS A 60 -4.70 15.16 -10.25
C LYS A 60 -3.81 14.12 -9.58
N MET A 61 -4.38 13.06 -9.02
CA MET A 61 -3.63 11.97 -8.38
C MET A 61 -2.95 11.08 -9.42
N ALA A 62 -3.58 10.88 -10.58
CA ALA A 62 -2.96 10.21 -11.71
C ALA A 62 -1.76 11.01 -12.29
N HIS A 63 -1.75 12.34 -12.19
CA HIS A 63 -0.61 13.16 -12.61
C HIS A 63 0.52 13.24 -11.58
N THR A 64 0.22 13.32 -10.27
CA THR A 64 1.24 13.43 -9.20
C THR A 64 1.93 12.10 -8.89
N ARG A 65 1.25 10.98 -9.11
CA ARG A 65 1.88 9.66 -9.13
C ARG A 65 2.22 9.38 -10.58
N HIS A 66 3.49 9.54 -10.97
CA HIS A 66 4.00 9.29 -12.33
C HIS A 66 3.93 7.81 -12.77
N GLU A 67 2.96 7.05 -12.25
CA GLU A 67 2.75 5.64 -12.52
C GLU A 67 1.27 5.42 -12.85
N PRO A 68 0.93 4.99 -14.07
CA PRO A 68 -0.37 4.37 -14.29
C PRO A 68 -0.43 3.12 -13.40
N TYR A 69 -1.50 2.96 -12.62
CA TYR A 69 -1.83 1.69 -11.95
C TYR A 69 -2.30 0.67 -13.00
N GLY A 70 -1.53 0.50 -14.07
CA GLY A 70 -1.74 -0.53 -15.06
C GLY A 70 -1.65 -1.87 -14.34
N VAL A 71 -2.74 -2.62 -14.37
CA VAL A 71 -2.78 -4.00 -13.89
C VAL A 71 -1.88 -4.82 -14.81
N VAL A 72 -0.59 -4.93 -14.48
CA VAL A 72 0.27 -5.97 -15.03
C VAL A 72 -0.04 -7.24 -14.27
N VAL A 73 -0.98 -8.05 -14.79
CA VAL A 73 -1.14 -9.43 -14.32
C VAL A 73 0.07 -10.24 -14.82
N SER A 74 1.21 -10.12 -14.14
CA SER A 74 2.33 -11.05 -14.31
C SER A 74 2.19 -12.17 -13.29
N ARG A 75 1.18 -13.03 -13.47
CA ARG A 75 1.09 -14.28 -12.71
C ARG A 75 1.95 -15.33 -13.42
N MET A 76 3.27 -15.26 -13.22
CA MET A 76 4.19 -16.24 -13.77
C MET A 76 3.97 -17.59 -13.05
N MET A 77 3.22 -18.50 -13.68
CA MET A 77 2.68 -19.74 -13.09
C MET A 77 3.72 -20.73 -12.53
N LEU A 78 5.03 -20.51 -12.68
CA LEU A 78 6.06 -21.49 -12.34
C LEU A 78 6.78 -21.25 -11.00
N ARG A 79 6.67 -20.04 -10.43
CA ARG A 79 7.21 -19.73 -9.10
C ARG A 79 6.30 -18.68 -8.45
N VAL A 80 5.59 -19.04 -7.37
CA VAL A 80 4.81 -18.07 -6.57
C VAL A 80 5.82 -17.20 -5.82
N THR A 81 6.27 -16.15 -6.49
CA THR A 81 7.43 -15.32 -6.10
C THR A 81 6.95 -13.93 -5.76
N ASN A 82 6.16 -13.36 -6.67
CA ASN A 82 5.71 -12.00 -6.55
C ASN A 82 4.32 -11.88 -5.89
N CYS A 83 4.28 -12.10 -4.58
CA CYS A 83 3.09 -11.84 -3.76
C CYS A 83 3.36 -10.64 -2.86
N VAL A 84 3.02 -9.44 -3.35
CA VAL A 84 2.72 -8.29 -2.50
C VAL A 84 1.22 -8.31 -2.28
N LEU A 85 0.81 -8.75 -1.10
CA LEU A 85 -0.59 -8.86 -0.72
C LEU A 85 -0.96 -7.64 0.13
N GLY A 86 -2.24 -7.25 0.06
CA GLY A 86 -2.79 -6.11 0.79
C GLY A 86 -2.53 -6.17 2.30
N CYS A 87 -2.77 -5.07 2.99
CA CYS A 87 -2.29 -4.86 4.34
C CYS A 87 -3.29 -4.17 5.28
N HIS A 88 -3.13 -4.48 6.57
CA HIS A 88 -3.36 -3.51 7.63
C HIS A 88 -2.09 -2.74 7.98
N ARG A 89 -2.04 -1.48 7.57
CA ARG A 89 -0.97 -0.58 7.98
C ARG A 89 -1.31 0.06 9.32
N ASN A 90 -0.39 -0.08 10.26
CA ASN A 90 -0.45 0.61 11.54
C ASN A 90 0.34 1.92 11.46
N ILE A 91 -0.28 3.02 11.87
CA ILE A 91 0.43 4.24 12.23
C ILE A 91 0.58 4.24 13.74
N VAL A 92 1.81 4.38 14.23
CA VAL A 92 2.11 4.52 15.65
C VAL A 92 2.58 5.95 15.91
N CYS A 93 1.72 6.77 16.50
CA CYS A 93 2.00 8.15 16.83
C CYS A 93 2.33 8.30 18.33
N LEU A 94 3.61 8.59 18.60
CA LEU A 94 4.21 8.59 19.95
C LEU A 94 4.71 9.98 20.37
N SER A 95 4.48 11.05 19.58
CA SER A 95 4.94 12.40 19.94
C SER A 95 4.05 13.55 19.45
N TYR A 96 4.16 14.66 20.17
CA TYR A 96 3.39 15.90 19.99
C TYR A 96 3.85 16.75 18.78
N ILE A 97 5.15 16.74 18.43
CA ILE A 97 5.73 17.65 17.42
C ILE A 97 5.38 17.23 15.99
N HIS A 98 5.22 15.94 15.72
CA HIS A 98 4.85 15.42 14.40
C HIS A 98 3.34 15.22 14.20
N PHE A 99 2.53 15.84 15.06
CA PHE A 99 1.08 15.68 15.09
C PHE A 99 0.40 16.05 13.74
N LEU A 100 0.72 17.23 13.20
CA LEU A 100 0.12 17.71 11.94
C LEU A 100 0.56 16.85 10.76
N LEU A 101 1.84 16.51 10.72
CA LEU A 101 2.40 15.61 9.71
C LEU A 101 1.75 14.24 9.78
N CYS A 102 1.56 13.68 10.97
CA CYS A 102 0.85 12.42 11.17
C CYS A 102 -0.59 12.50 10.65
N ALA A 103 -1.31 13.59 10.93
CA ALA A 103 -2.70 13.75 10.49
C ALA A 103 -2.82 13.96 8.97
N GLU A 104 -1.89 14.72 8.36
CA GLU A 104 -1.80 14.89 6.90
C GLU A 104 -1.39 13.59 6.19
N CYS A 105 -0.40 12.88 6.74
CA CYS A 105 0.07 11.58 6.24
C CYS A 105 -0.93 10.44 6.44
N SER A 106 -1.89 10.61 7.35
CA SER A 106 -3.01 9.67 7.57
C SER A 106 -4.19 9.94 6.64
N HIS A 107 -4.07 10.91 5.73
CA HIS A 107 -5.01 11.09 4.64
C HIS A 107 -5.08 9.81 3.80
N ASN A 108 -6.29 9.47 3.34
CA ASN A 108 -6.55 8.27 2.54
C ASN A 108 -6.54 8.61 1.04
N PRO A 109 -5.38 8.61 0.35
CA PRO A 109 -5.36 8.76 -1.10
C PRO A 109 -6.09 7.60 -1.75
N ASN A 110 -6.60 7.81 -2.97
CA ASN A 110 -7.36 6.82 -3.72
C ASN A 110 -8.55 6.22 -2.95
N MET A 111 -9.20 7.03 -2.11
CA MET A 111 -10.36 6.63 -1.31
C MET A 111 -10.05 5.41 -0.40
N GLY A 112 -8.80 5.28 0.05
CA GLY A 112 -8.35 4.19 0.92
C GLY A 112 -8.09 2.86 0.19
N GLN A 113 -8.27 2.80 -1.13
CA GLN A 113 -7.96 1.64 -1.97
C GLN A 113 -6.46 1.63 -2.31
N SER A 114 -5.64 1.37 -1.31
CA SER A 114 -4.19 1.22 -1.44
C SER A 114 -3.67 0.26 -0.38
N CYS A 115 -2.74 -0.60 -0.77
CA CYS A 115 -2.10 -1.57 0.11
C CYS A 115 -1.32 -0.92 1.27
N ILE A 116 -0.92 0.36 1.14
CA ILE A 116 -0.22 1.14 2.17
C ILE A 116 -1.11 2.19 2.83
N THR A 117 -2.43 2.03 2.77
CA THR A 117 -3.39 2.88 3.48
C THR A 117 -3.31 2.65 4.99
N ALA A 118 -3.22 3.75 5.74
CA ALA A 118 -3.25 3.72 7.19
C ALA A 118 -4.67 3.54 7.73
N SER A 119 -5.10 2.28 7.87
CA SER A 119 -6.43 1.95 8.40
C SER A 119 -6.50 2.02 9.92
N CYS A 120 -5.38 1.78 10.63
CA CYS A 120 -5.31 1.83 12.09
C CYS A 120 -4.26 2.84 12.58
N ILE A 121 -4.68 3.78 13.41
CA ILE A 121 -3.85 4.86 13.95
C ILE A 121 -3.81 4.73 15.48
N PHE A 122 -2.66 4.37 16.02
CA PHE A 122 -2.40 4.29 17.44
C PHE A 122 -1.85 5.62 17.95
N VAL A 123 -2.48 6.19 18.97
CA VAL A 123 -2.12 7.50 19.53
C VAL A 123 -1.92 7.41 21.04
N GLN A 124 -0.82 7.97 21.53
CA GLN A 124 -0.50 7.97 22.96
C GLN A 124 -1.56 8.75 23.76
N GLU A 125 -1.99 8.21 24.90
CA GLU A 125 -3.06 8.76 25.73
C GLU A 125 -2.89 10.24 26.07
N SER A 126 -1.66 10.69 26.31
CA SER A 126 -1.34 12.08 26.62
C SER A 126 -1.65 13.08 25.50
N ILE A 127 -1.71 12.64 24.24
CA ILE A 127 -1.95 13.49 23.06
C ILE A 127 -3.26 13.16 22.33
N TYR A 128 -3.96 12.10 22.73
CA TYR A 128 -5.14 11.57 22.05
C TYR A 128 -6.24 12.62 21.82
N SER A 129 -6.63 13.38 22.85
CA SER A 129 -7.72 14.35 22.75
C SER A 129 -7.42 15.49 21.78
N ILE A 130 -6.17 15.98 21.78
CA ILE A 130 -5.71 17.02 20.85
C ILE A 130 -5.63 16.44 19.44
N PHE A 131 -5.15 15.19 19.33
CA PHE A 131 -5.03 14.50 18.06
C PHE A 131 -6.38 14.36 17.37
N LEU A 132 -7.35 13.78 18.08
CA LEU A 132 -8.69 13.52 17.57
C LEU A 132 -9.36 14.81 17.08
N LYS A 133 -9.27 15.90 17.84
CA LYS A 133 -9.87 17.19 17.47
C LYS A 133 -9.30 17.72 16.16
N LYS A 134 -7.97 17.78 16.03
CA LYS A 134 -7.31 18.33 14.84
C LYS A 134 -7.43 17.39 13.63
N PHE A 135 -7.35 16.08 13.83
CA PHE A 135 -7.59 15.10 12.77
C PHE A 135 -9.02 15.21 12.23
N THR A 136 -10.02 15.35 13.12
CA THR A 136 -11.42 15.56 12.72
C THR A 136 -11.57 16.81 11.85
N ILE A 137 -10.93 17.92 12.23
CA ILE A 137 -10.94 19.15 11.43
C ILE A 137 -10.34 18.87 10.06
N LEU A 138 -9.12 18.31 9.99
CA LEU A 138 -8.44 18.03 8.72
C LEU A 138 -9.24 17.09 7.80
N ALA A 139 -9.83 16.03 8.38
CA ALA A 139 -10.66 15.08 7.66
C ALA A 139 -11.94 15.72 7.11
N GLN A 140 -12.53 16.68 7.83
CA GLN A 140 -13.73 17.41 7.39
C GLN A 140 -13.41 18.56 6.43
N THR A 141 -12.26 19.21 6.58
CA THR A 141 -11.82 20.34 5.75
C THR A 141 -11.09 19.91 4.49
N GLY A 142 -10.77 18.62 4.34
CA GLY A 142 -10.21 18.05 3.11
C GLY A 142 -8.89 18.71 2.66
N SER A 143 -7.96 18.94 3.59
CA SER A 143 -6.65 19.51 3.22
C SER A 143 -5.80 18.43 2.53
N SER A 144 -5.34 18.60 1.28
CA SER A 144 -4.56 19.74 0.74
C SER A 144 -4.86 20.02 -0.75
N PHE A 145 -5.33 21.16 -1.23
CA PHE A 145 -5.78 22.41 -0.62
C PHE A 145 -6.72 23.13 -1.63
N ASN A 146 -8.01 22.76 -1.70
CA ASN A 146 -9.07 23.59 -2.30
C ASN A 146 -10.49 23.08 -1.93
N PRO A 147 -11.49 23.95 -1.68
CA PRO A 147 -12.88 23.59 -1.29
C PRO A 147 -13.72 22.77 -2.29
N SER A 148 -13.13 22.21 -3.34
CA SER A 148 -13.78 21.46 -4.43
C SER A 148 -13.38 19.98 -4.49
N THR A 149 -12.58 19.50 -3.54
CA THR A 149 -12.03 18.13 -3.52
C THR A 149 -13.16 17.09 -3.41
N GLN A 150 -13.40 16.36 -4.50
CA GLN A 150 -14.36 15.26 -4.56
C GLN A 150 -13.62 13.94 -4.46
N HIS A 151 -13.78 13.22 -3.34
CA HIS A 151 -13.38 11.82 -3.28
C HIS A 151 -14.14 11.02 -4.35
N GLY A 152 -13.42 10.22 -5.13
CA GLY A 152 -13.99 9.34 -6.15
C GLY A 152 -14.86 8.21 -5.57
N PRO A 153 -15.53 7.42 -6.42
CA PRO A 153 -16.26 6.23 -6.00
C PRO A 153 -15.29 5.06 -5.73
N GLN A 154 -15.79 4.02 -5.08
CA GLN A 154 -15.13 2.71 -5.07
C GLN A 154 -15.15 2.09 -6.47
N ILE A 155 -14.24 1.15 -6.74
CA ILE A 155 -14.07 0.58 -8.09
C ILE A 155 -15.30 -0.22 -8.58
N LEU A 156 -15.91 -1.01 -7.70
CA LEU A 156 -16.98 -1.97 -8.05
C LEU A 156 -18.03 -2.06 -6.95
N GLN A 157 -19.24 -2.48 -7.33
CA GLN A 157 -20.35 -2.74 -6.41
C GLN A 157 -19.97 -3.74 -5.31
N LEU A 158 -19.21 -4.80 -5.64
CA LEU A 158 -18.75 -5.77 -4.66
C LEU A 158 -17.89 -5.14 -3.56
N GLN A 159 -17.00 -4.20 -3.93
CA GLN A 159 -16.17 -3.47 -2.97
C GLN A 159 -17.01 -2.52 -2.11
N PHE A 160 -17.97 -1.85 -2.73
CA PHE A 160 -18.93 -1.00 -2.03
C PHE A 160 -19.74 -1.79 -0.99
N ASP A 161 -20.30 -2.94 -1.37
CA ASP A 161 -21.11 -3.78 -0.49
C ASP A 161 -20.29 -4.39 0.64
N HIS A 162 -19.08 -4.86 0.33
CA HIS A 162 -18.14 -5.35 1.34
C HIS A 162 -17.88 -4.29 2.40
N PHE A 163 -17.59 -3.06 1.97
CA PHE A 163 -17.35 -1.93 2.87
C PHE A 163 -18.58 -1.55 3.70
N MET A 164 -19.76 -1.47 3.09
CA MET A 164 -20.99 -1.13 3.80
C MET A 164 -21.36 -2.21 4.82
N GLY A 165 -21.12 -3.49 4.49
CA GLY A 165 -21.22 -4.61 5.41
C GLY A 165 -20.25 -4.49 6.58
N PHE A 166 -18.99 -4.12 6.30
CA PHE A 166 -17.97 -3.93 7.31
C PHE A 166 -18.30 -2.81 8.31
N ILE A 167 -18.80 -1.65 7.85
CA ILE A 167 -19.26 -0.60 8.78
C ILE A 167 -20.37 -1.12 9.67
N LYS A 168 -21.33 -1.85 9.08
CA LYS A 168 -22.48 -2.38 9.81
C LYS A 168 -22.04 -3.35 10.90
N SER A 169 -21.17 -4.33 10.58
CA SER A 169 -20.68 -5.30 11.56
C SER A 169 -19.94 -4.62 12.71
N ASN A 170 -19.11 -3.62 12.41
CA ASN A 170 -18.37 -2.92 13.45
C ASN A 170 -19.28 -2.09 14.36
N LYS A 171 -20.31 -1.44 13.81
CA LYS A 171 -21.34 -0.78 14.63
C LYS A 171 -22.03 -1.77 15.57
N GLU A 172 -22.33 -2.97 15.10
CA GLU A 172 -22.94 -4.05 15.90
C GLU A 172 -21.98 -4.61 16.97
N GLU A 173 -20.68 -4.65 16.69
CA GLU A 173 -19.61 -5.01 17.65
C GLU A 173 -19.30 -3.91 18.68
N GLY A 174 -20.00 -2.77 18.63
CA GLY A 174 -19.88 -1.67 19.59
C GLY A 174 -18.87 -0.59 19.21
N ALA A 175 -18.37 -0.61 17.97
CA ALA A 175 -17.51 0.44 17.44
C ALA A 175 -18.25 1.78 17.39
N LYS A 176 -17.65 2.82 17.97
CA LYS A 176 -18.21 4.17 17.90
C LYS A 176 -17.76 4.85 16.62
N VAL A 177 -18.74 5.17 15.77
CA VAL A 177 -18.53 6.01 14.59
C VAL A 177 -18.41 7.46 15.04
N HIS A 178 -17.24 8.06 14.82
CA HIS A 178 -17.00 9.47 15.12
C HIS A 178 -17.52 10.40 14.01
N PHE A 179 -17.36 10.00 12.73
CA PHE A 179 -18.08 10.59 11.60
C PHE A 179 -18.17 9.60 10.43
N GLY A 180 -19.02 9.92 9.44
CA GLY A 180 -19.17 9.13 8.22
C GLY A 180 -20.05 7.89 8.42
N GLY A 181 -19.64 6.77 7.84
CA GLY A 181 -20.32 5.48 7.99
C GLY A 181 -21.57 5.33 7.11
N GLU A 182 -21.65 6.12 6.03
CA GLU A 182 -22.81 6.23 5.16
C GLU A 182 -22.40 6.39 3.69
N ARG A 183 -23.33 6.05 2.80
CA ARG A 183 -23.25 6.36 1.37
C ARG A 183 -23.25 7.88 1.15
N HIS A 184 -22.43 8.37 0.21
CA HIS A 184 -22.32 9.80 -0.05
C HIS A 184 -23.26 10.29 -1.18
N ARG A 185 -23.52 9.48 -2.22
CA ARG A 185 -24.36 9.84 -3.38
C ARG A 185 -25.31 8.70 -3.78
N GLN A 186 -26.41 9.03 -4.46
CA GLN A 186 -27.35 8.01 -4.93
C GLN A 186 -26.79 7.20 -6.10
N GLU A 187 -26.08 7.85 -7.03
CA GLU A 187 -25.44 7.20 -8.17
C GLU A 187 -23.94 6.99 -7.94
N GLY A 188 -23.39 5.92 -8.51
CA GLY A 188 -22.00 5.50 -8.31
C GLY A 188 -21.71 4.94 -6.91
N PHE A 189 -20.50 4.42 -6.73
CA PHE A 189 -20.11 3.74 -5.50
C PHE A 189 -19.45 4.70 -4.49
N PHE A 190 -20.09 5.83 -4.21
CA PHE A 190 -19.52 6.87 -3.35
C PHE A 190 -19.80 6.65 -1.87
N ILE A 191 -18.76 6.78 -1.06
CA ILE A 191 -18.76 6.47 0.35
C ILE A 191 -18.17 7.65 1.12
N LYS A 192 -18.82 8.06 2.23
CA LYS A 192 -18.26 9.08 3.10
C LYS A 192 -17.04 8.52 3.84
N LEU A 193 -15.98 9.32 3.95
CA LEU A 193 -14.86 9.03 4.83
C LEU A 193 -15.41 8.71 6.23
N THR A 194 -15.01 7.56 6.77
CA THR A 194 -15.53 7.02 8.02
C THR A 194 -14.41 6.91 9.03
N MET A 195 -14.67 7.35 10.26
CA MET A 195 -13.70 7.21 11.34
C MET A 195 -14.31 6.53 12.55
N PHE A 196 -13.64 5.49 13.03
CA PHE A 196 -13.97 4.81 14.28
C PHE A 196 -13.04 5.28 15.41
N THR A 197 -13.60 5.37 16.61
CA THR A 197 -12.88 5.73 17.85
C THR A 197 -13.31 4.83 18.99
N ASP A 198 -12.57 4.86 20.10
CA ASP A 198 -12.91 4.16 21.34
C ASP A 198 -13.03 2.63 21.15
N MET A 199 -12.19 2.09 20.25
CA MET A 199 -12.15 0.68 19.86
C MET A 199 -11.28 -0.15 20.79
N THR A 200 -11.66 -1.41 21.04
CA THR A 200 -10.74 -2.38 21.65
C THR A 200 -9.84 -3.02 20.58
N PRO A 201 -8.56 -3.30 20.89
CA PRO A 201 -7.63 -3.97 19.99
C PRO A 201 -7.98 -5.43 19.61
N SER A 202 -9.15 -5.95 19.98
CA SER A 202 -9.57 -7.31 19.58
C SER A 202 -10.58 -7.31 18.43
N VAL A 203 -10.92 -6.13 17.91
CA VAL A 203 -11.99 -5.97 16.91
C VAL A 203 -11.51 -6.38 15.53
N SER A 204 -12.43 -6.96 14.75
CA SER A 204 -12.29 -7.36 13.34
C SER A 204 -11.61 -6.31 12.45
N ILE A 205 -11.74 -5.02 12.82
CA ILE A 205 -11.10 -3.85 12.17
C ILE A 205 -9.57 -3.91 12.08
N MET A 206 -8.88 -4.55 13.02
CA MET A 206 -7.41 -4.60 12.97
C MET A 206 -6.87 -5.85 12.28
N GLN A 207 -7.73 -6.84 12.03
CA GLN A 207 -7.34 -8.14 11.46
C GLN A 207 -7.74 -8.29 9.98
N ASN A 208 -8.80 -7.60 9.52
CA ASN A 208 -9.29 -7.67 8.13
C ASN A 208 -9.15 -6.34 7.36
N GLU A 209 -8.34 -6.34 6.31
CA GLU A 209 -8.10 -5.16 5.49
C GLU A 209 -9.41 -4.63 4.88
N ILE A 210 -9.66 -3.33 5.08
CA ILE A 210 -10.92 -2.68 4.70
C ILE A 210 -10.90 -2.24 3.24
N PHE A 211 -9.73 -1.81 2.77
CA PHE A 211 -9.49 -1.31 1.41
C PHE A 211 -10.53 -0.27 0.94
N GLY A 212 -10.82 0.70 1.82
CA GLY A 212 -11.81 1.73 1.59
C GLY A 212 -11.60 2.93 2.52
N PRO A 213 -12.43 3.97 2.46
CA PRO A 213 -12.20 5.22 3.15
C PRO A 213 -12.61 5.12 4.64
N VAL A 214 -12.00 4.18 5.38
CA VAL A 214 -12.15 4.01 6.83
C VAL A 214 -10.80 4.15 7.50
N CYS A 215 -10.79 4.83 8.63
CA CYS A 215 -9.68 4.79 9.57
C CYS A 215 -10.20 4.58 10.99
N SER A 216 -9.36 4.02 11.85
CA SER A 216 -9.66 3.76 13.25
C SER A 216 -8.58 4.41 14.11
N ILE A 217 -8.98 5.21 15.10
CA ILE A 217 -8.03 5.79 16.06
C ILE A 217 -8.14 5.06 17.39
N ILE A 218 -7.01 4.48 17.82
CA ILE A 218 -6.90 3.66 19.02
C ILE A 218 -5.94 4.34 20.00
N LYS A 219 -6.39 4.48 21.24
CA LYS A 219 -5.58 5.05 22.31
C LYS A 219 -4.71 3.97 22.95
N PHE A 220 -3.43 4.26 23.19
CA PHE A 220 -2.55 3.39 23.97
C PHE A 220 -1.81 4.15 25.09
N LYS A 221 -1.36 3.41 26.11
CA LYS A 221 -0.67 3.98 27.29
C LYS A 221 0.84 3.78 27.24
N THR A 222 1.29 2.55 27.02
CA THR A 222 2.70 2.15 27.05
C THR A 222 3.18 1.71 25.69
N GLU A 223 4.48 1.88 25.44
CA GLU A 223 5.11 1.47 24.19
C GLU A 223 5.06 -0.06 24.01
N GLU A 224 5.31 -0.79 25.10
CA GLU A 224 5.38 -2.24 25.10
C GLU A 224 4.03 -2.83 24.68
N LYS A 225 2.93 -2.27 25.19
CA LYS A 225 1.59 -2.79 24.86
C LYS A 225 1.17 -2.46 23.45
N VAL A 226 1.52 -1.27 22.93
CA VAL A 226 1.20 -0.95 21.53
C VAL A 226 2.04 -1.80 20.58
N LEU A 227 3.31 -2.06 20.89
CA LEU A 227 4.16 -2.95 20.08
C LEU A 227 3.61 -4.38 20.02
N GLU A 228 3.13 -4.92 21.13
CA GLU A 228 2.45 -6.22 21.16
C GLU A 228 1.23 -6.22 20.23
N ILE A 229 0.38 -5.20 20.31
CA ILE A 229 -0.84 -5.09 19.50
C ILE A 229 -0.53 -4.94 18.01
N VAL A 230 0.39 -4.05 17.63
CA VAL A 230 0.70 -3.77 16.23
C VAL A 230 1.50 -4.88 15.56
N ASN A 231 2.12 -5.77 16.33
CA ASN A 231 2.75 -6.98 15.83
C ASN A 231 1.77 -8.18 15.88
N ASP A 232 0.74 -8.19 16.72
CA ASP A 232 -0.31 -9.22 16.73
C ASP A 232 -1.36 -9.02 15.61
N ILE A 233 -0.90 -8.63 14.43
CA ILE A 233 -1.70 -8.59 13.20
C ILE A 233 -1.12 -9.55 12.17
N THR A 234 -2.02 -10.05 11.33
CA THR A 234 -1.71 -11.04 10.28
C THR A 234 -0.78 -10.47 9.18
N TYR A 235 -0.78 -9.15 9.01
CA TYR A 235 -0.10 -8.42 7.93
C TYR A 235 1.13 -7.64 8.41
N GLY A 236 2.00 -7.24 7.49
CA GLY A 236 3.25 -6.56 7.80
C GLY A 236 3.88 -5.86 6.60
N LEU A 237 3.11 -5.10 5.82
CA LEU A 237 3.61 -4.42 4.62
C LEU A 237 4.39 -3.14 4.97
N GLY A 238 3.88 -2.35 5.90
CA GLY A 238 4.62 -1.19 6.38
C GLY A 238 4.00 -0.51 7.60
N ALA A 239 4.72 0.46 8.16
CA ALA A 239 4.27 1.19 9.34
C ALA A 239 4.80 2.63 9.32
N ASN A 240 4.01 3.59 9.81
CA ASN A 240 4.53 4.94 10.08
C ASN A 240 4.76 5.11 11.56
N VAL A 241 5.89 5.69 11.93
CA VAL A 241 6.27 5.97 13.31
C VAL A 241 6.55 7.45 13.45
N PHE A 242 5.74 8.13 14.26
CA PHE A 242 5.89 9.57 14.50
C PHE A 242 6.42 9.82 15.89
N MET A 243 7.71 10.17 16.00
CA MET A 243 8.35 10.46 17.27
C MET A 243 9.53 11.41 17.18
N GLU A 244 9.78 12.16 18.25
CA GLU A 244 10.92 13.09 18.35
C GLU A 244 12.20 12.40 18.84
N ASN A 245 12.08 11.46 19.78
CA ASN A 245 13.24 10.78 20.35
C ASN A 245 13.80 9.73 19.38
N THR A 246 14.96 10.01 18.79
CA THR A 246 15.59 9.14 17.79
C THR A 246 16.02 7.78 18.36
N SER A 247 16.52 7.72 19.59
CA SER A 247 16.91 6.44 20.22
C SER A 247 15.71 5.52 20.39
N ARG A 248 14.58 6.09 20.81
CA ARG A 248 13.31 5.39 20.89
C ARG A 248 12.81 4.99 19.50
N ALA A 249 13.02 5.84 18.48
CA ALA A 249 12.62 5.54 17.11
C ALA A 249 13.30 4.30 16.59
N ILE A 250 14.63 4.25 16.73
CA ILE A 250 15.45 3.09 16.36
C ILE A 250 14.95 1.83 17.08
N ARG A 251 14.74 1.89 18.40
CA ARG A 251 14.24 0.73 19.17
C ARG A 251 12.88 0.23 18.66
N VAL A 252 11.94 1.15 18.46
CA VAL A 252 10.59 0.82 17.96
C VAL A 252 10.68 0.24 16.55
N THR A 253 11.42 0.87 15.64
CA THR A 253 11.54 0.39 14.25
C THR A 253 12.19 -0.99 14.16
N HIS A 254 13.14 -1.30 15.05
CA HIS A 254 13.74 -2.65 15.11
C HIS A 254 12.77 -3.73 15.63
N THR A 255 11.73 -3.33 16.35
CA THR A 255 10.78 -4.26 16.99
C THR A 255 9.53 -4.48 16.13
N LEU A 256 9.18 -3.52 15.26
CA LEU A 256 8.01 -3.62 14.39
C LEU A 256 8.21 -4.71 13.33
N GLU A 257 7.23 -5.59 13.20
CA GLU A 257 7.22 -6.68 12.22
C GLU A 257 6.55 -6.24 10.92
N ALA A 258 7.17 -5.26 10.24
CA ALA A 258 6.73 -4.75 8.97
C ALA A 258 7.92 -4.52 8.03
N ASP A 259 7.69 -4.59 6.72
CA ASP A 259 8.77 -4.42 5.76
C ASP A 259 9.31 -2.99 5.70
N THR A 260 8.44 -2.04 5.34
CA THR A 260 8.85 -0.64 5.19
C THR A 260 8.36 0.19 6.36
N ILE A 261 9.29 0.80 7.10
CA ILE A 261 8.97 1.66 8.24
C ILE A 261 9.38 3.11 7.93
N TRP A 262 8.40 4.01 7.93
CA TRP A 262 8.63 5.44 7.71
C TRP A 262 8.66 6.16 9.06
N VAL A 263 9.76 6.83 9.37
CA VAL A 263 9.91 7.60 10.61
C VAL A 263 9.72 9.07 10.30
N ASN A 264 8.73 9.71 10.92
CA ASN A 264 8.38 11.11 10.71
C ASN A 264 8.11 11.48 9.25
N CYS A 265 7.62 10.53 8.47
CA CYS A 265 7.09 10.70 7.12
C CYS A 265 6.10 9.57 6.84
N ALA A 266 5.42 9.60 5.69
CA ALA A 266 4.59 8.48 5.24
C ALA A 266 4.57 8.39 3.72
N GLN A 267 4.45 7.15 3.21
CA GLN A 267 4.29 6.86 1.79
C GLN A 267 5.41 7.44 0.91
N ALA A 268 6.61 7.65 1.48
CA ALA A 268 7.80 8.00 0.73
C ALA A 268 8.42 6.73 0.15
N THR A 269 7.90 6.30 -1.00
CA THR A 269 8.42 5.16 -1.77
C THR A 269 9.37 5.66 -2.85
N GLU A 270 10.50 4.97 -3.05
CA GLU A 270 11.49 5.30 -4.07
C GLU A 270 11.83 4.06 -4.91
N MET A 271 12.08 4.25 -6.21
CA MET A 271 12.31 3.14 -7.16
C MET A 271 13.55 2.29 -6.84
N ASN A 272 14.53 2.87 -6.16
CA ASN A 272 15.79 2.23 -5.74
C ASN A 272 15.67 1.56 -4.37
N VAL A 273 14.58 1.75 -3.63
CA VAL A 273 14.35 1.15 -2.31
C VAL A 273 13.44 -0.06 -2.48
N PRO A 274 13.84 -1.26 -2.02
CA PRO A 274 13.01 -2.44 -2.12
C PRO A 274 11.74 -2.29 -1.27
N PHE A 275 10.63 -2.83 -1.77
CA PHE A 275 9.32 -2.80 -1.14
C PHE A 275 8.67 -4.17 -1.20
N GLY A 276 8.13 -4.65 -0.09
CA GLY A 276 7.32 -5.87 -0.04
C GLY A 276 6.71 -6.08 1.33
N GLY A 277 6.57 -7.35 1.73
CA GLY A 277 5.82 -7.71 2.93
C GLY A 277 6.60 -8.55 3.94
N TYR A 278 6.18 -8.42 5.20
CA TYR A 278 6.37 -9.42 6.25
C TYR A 278 5.06 -10.21 6.43
N LYS A 279 5.15 -11.40 7.04
CA LYS A 279 4.00 -12.27 7.35
C LYS A 279 3.16 -12.58 6.11
N GLN A 280 1.84 -12.40 6.18
CA GLN A 280 0.95 -12.65 5.05
C GLN A 280 0.91 -11.50 4.02
N SER A 281 1.62 -10.38 4.26
CA SER A 281 1.71 -9.30 3.26
C SER A 281 2.67 -9.61 2.11
N GLY A 282 3.49 -10.65 2.23
CA GLY A 282 4.38 -11.10 1.16
C GLY A 282 5.66 -11.75 1.65
N MET A 283 6.41 -12.33 0.72
CA MET A 283 7.69 -13.00 1.01
C MET A 283 8.88 -12.35 0.30
N GLU A 284 8.66 -11.80 -0.89
CA GLU A 284 9.73 -11.20 -1.70
C GLU A 284 9.64 -9.68 -1.72
N ARG A 285 10.54 -9.04 -2.47
CA ARG A 285 10.62 -7.59 -2.62
C ARG A 285 10.58 -7.21 -4.08
N GLU A 286 9.75 -6.24 -4.41
CA GLU A 286 9.79 -5.50 -5.65
C GLU A 286 10.65 -4.24 -5.48
N LEU A 287 10.97 -3.58 -6.61
CA LEU A 287 11.84 -2.40 -6.65
C LEU A 287 13.27 -2.65 -6.14
N GLY A 288 14.10 -1.62 -6.28
CA GLY A 288 15.52 -1.69 -5.89
C GLY A 288 16.28 -2.83 -6.57
N GLN A 289 17.47 -3.11 -6.05
CA GLN A 289 18.32 -4.18 -6.60
C GLN A 289 17.81 -5.58 -6.22
N TYR A 290 17.18 -5.73 -5.05
CA TYR A 290 16.69 -7.02 -4.55
C TYR A 290 15.62 -7.64 -5.46
N ALA A 291 14.81 -6.83 -6.14
CA ALA A 291 13.85 -7.34 -7.12
C ALA A 291 14.50 -8.06 -8.29
N LEU A 292 15.75 -7.78 -8.64
CA LEU A 292 16.42 -8.49 -9.75
C LEU A 292 16.66 -9.97 -9.43
N ASP A 293 16.82 -10.31 -8.15
CA ASP A 293 17.06 -11.69 -7.71
C ASP A 293 15.83 -12.58 -7.95
N ILE A 294 14.61 -12.01 -7.91
CA ILE A 294 13.37 -12.76 -8.16
C ILE A 294 13.22 -13.13 -9.63
N TYR A 295 13.80 -12.33 -10.53
CA TYR A 295 13.77 -12.53 -11.99
C TYR A 295 15.02 -13.25 -12.53
N THR A 296 15.93 -13.69 -11.66
CA THR A 296 17.14 -14.41 -12.05
C THR A 296 17.18 -15.81 -11.43
N GLN A 297 17.96 -16.69 -12.06
CA GLN A 297 18.16 -18.06 -11.57
C GLN A 297 19.67 -18.34 -11.50
N VAL A 298 20.16 -18.66 -10.30
CA VAL A 298 21.56 -19.02 -10.09
C VAL A 298 21.85 -20.37 -10.75
N LYS A 299 22.93 -20.43 -11.54
CA LYS A 299 23.46 -21.66 -12.15
C LYS A 299 24.92 -21.81 -11.74
N ILE A 300 25.24 -22.94 -11.10
CA ILE A 300 26.60 -23.27 -10.66
C ILE A 300 27.25 -24.15 -11.74
N ILE A 301 28.45 -23.79 -12.18
CA ILE A 301 29.25 -24.57 -13.14
C ILE A 301 30.61 -24.83 -12.48
N GLN A 302 30.92 -26.09 -12.22
CA GLN A 302 32.21 -26.52 -11.69
C GLN A 302 32.95 -27.33 -12.75
N MET A 303 34.15 -26.89 -13.11
CA MET A 303 34.94 -27.51 -14.16
C MET A 303 36.26 -28.05 -13.57
N ASN A 304 36.44 -29.36 -13.65
CA ASN A 304 37.73 -29.96 -13.36
C ASN A 304 38.69 -29.70 -14.54
N ILE A 305 39.77 -28.95 -14.29
CA ILE A 305 40.77 -28.58 -15.30
C ILE A 305 42.11 -29.33 -15.15
N GLY A 306 42.21 -30.35 -14.29
CA GLY A 306 43.49 -31.04 -14.10
C GLY A 306 43.59 -32.05 -12.96
N GLN A 307 42.52 -32.32 -12.21
CA GLN A 307 42.49 -33.40 -11.23
C GLN A 307 42.54 -34.73 -11.99
N LYS A 308 43.67 -35.42 -11.81
CA LYS A 308 43.91 -36.78 -12.31
C LYS A 308 43.58 -37.77 -11.20
N LEU A 309 43.02 -38.91 -11.59
CA LEU A 309 42.71 -40.04 -10.70
C LEU A 309 43.98 -40.58 -10.04
#